data_AF-A0A441UM51-F1
#
_entry.id   AF-A0A441UM51-F1
#
_cell.length_a   1.000
_cell.length_b   1.000
_cell.length_c   1.000
_cell.angle_alpha   90.00
_cell.angle_beta   90.00
_cell.angle_gamma   90.00
#
_symmetry.space_group_name_H-M   'P 1'
#
loop_
_entity.id
_entity.type
_entity.pdbx_description
1 polymer ?
#
loop_
_entity_poly.entity_id
_entity_poly.type
_entity_poly.pdbx_seq_one_letter_code
_entity_poly.pdbx_strand_id
1 'polypeptide(L)'
;LPLQRLANDLWAVHSFPGAYMQRYNEALAGPKIETEHPVVRVHPETGELTLVLGSYVAGFVGLSKQDSQRLFDLFESHITAQENTVRWKWKPGDIAIWDNRATMHCATKDYGDQRRLVRRATIEGEVPVSVHGRYSVARSKFVGPS
;
A
#
# COMPACT_ATOMS: atom_id res chain seq x y z
N LEU A 1 -0.08 -23.08 4.99
CA LEU A 1 1.09 -23.02 5.92
C LEU A 1 0.76 -22.12 7.12
N PRO A 2 1.38 -22.28 8.30
CA PRO A 2 1.04 -21.49 9.50
C PRO A 2 1.10 -19.97 9.29
N LEU A 3 2.14 -19.47 8.60
CA LEU A 3 2.32 -18.04 8.33
C LEU A 3 1.23 -17.46 7.40
N GLN A 4 0.80 -18.23 6.41
CA GLN A 4 -0.30 -17.84 5.52
C GLN A 4 -1.63 -17.74 6.28
N ARG A 5 -1.90 -18.69 7.21
CA ARG A 5 -3.10 -18.63 8.05
C ARG A 5 -3.10 -17.37 8.92
N LEU A 6 -1.94 -17.04 9.52
CA LEU A 6 -1.78 -15.81 10.26
C LEU A 6 -2.09 -14.58 9.39
N ALA A 7 -1.49 -14.49 8.19
CA ALA A 7 -1.72 -13.36 7.28
C ALA A 7 -3.18 -13.21 6.83
N ASN A 8 -3.87 -14.34 6.58
CA ASN A 8 -5.27 -14.37 6.17
C ASN A 8 -6.23 -13.71 7.17
N ASP A 9 -5.89 -13.76 8.46
CA ASP A 9 -6.73 -13.24 9.54
C ASP A 9 -6.34 -11.83 9.99
N LEU A 10 -5.18 -11.32 9.57
CA LEU A 10 -4.69 -9.99 9.94
C LEU A 10 -5.34 -8.87 9.13
N TRP A 11 -5.54 -7.74 9.81
CA TRP A 11 -6.04 -6.49 9.24
C TRP A 11 -5.06 -5.37 9.56
N ALA A 12 -4.75 -4.54 8.57
CA ALA A 12 -3.84 -3.42 8.67
C ALA A 12 -4.60 -2.10 8.58
N VAL A 13 -4.23 -1.14 9.43
CA VAL A 13 -4.69 0.23 9.31
C VAL A 13 -3.75 0.96 8.37
N HIS A 14 -4.25 1.39 7.22
CA HIS A 14 -3.54 2.28 6.32
C HIS A 14 -3.91 3.73 6.64
N SER A 15 -2.89 4.57 6.81
CA SER A 15 -3.02 5.97 7.14
C SER A 15 -2.42 6.82 6.03
N PHE A 16 -3.29 7.47 5.27
CA PHE A 16 -2.87 8.43 4.26
C PHE A 16 -2.85 9.83 4.88
N PRO A 17 -1.69 10.51 4.93
CA PRO A 17 -1.68 11.94 5.21
C PRO A 17 -2.43 12.61 4.05
N GLY A 18 -3.42 13.44 4.36
CA GLY A 18 -4.34 14.05 3.38
C GLY A 18 -3.70 15.00 2.34
N ALA A 19 -2.37 15.02 2.24
CA ALA A 19 -1.59 15.88 1.35
C ALA A 19 -0.67 15.05 0.43
N TYR A 20 -1.20 14.57 -0.70
CA TYR A 20 -0.39 14.01 -1.80
C TYR A 20 -0.42 14.88 -3.06
N MET A 21 -0.55 16.20 -2.91
CA MET A 21 -0.37 17.16 -4.00
C MET A 21 0.65 18.24 -3.63
N GLN A 22 1.86 17.81 -3.28
CA GLN A 22 3.03 18.68 -3.02
C GLN A 22 3.59 19.32 -4.30
N ARG A 23 2.75 19.56 -5.33
CA ARG A 23 3.13 20.19 -6.60
C ARG A 23 2.41 21.52 -6.88
N TYR A 24 1.49 21.94 -6.02
CA TYR A 24 0.92 23.29 -6.02
C TYR A 24 1.09 23.88 -4.63
N ASN A 25 1.70 25.06 -4.54
CA ASN A 25 2.08 25.76 -3.32
C ASN A 25 0.88 26.25 -2.49
N GLU A 26 0.05 25.35 -1.98
CA GLU A 26 -0.93 25.66 -0.94
C GLU A 26 -1.00 24.50 0.06
N ALA A 27 -0.86 24.82 1.34
CA ALA A 27 -0.99 23.88 2.44
C ALA A 27 -2.43 23.38 2.54
N LEU A 28 -2.79 22.39 1.72
CA LEU A 28 -4.05 21.67 1.88
C LEU A 28 -3.89 20.66 3.03
N ALA A 29 -4.14 21.14 4.24
CA ALA A 29 -4.31 20.33 5.44
C ALA A 29 -5.62 19.53 5.37
N GLY A 30 -5.69 18.56 4.45
CA GLY A 30 -6.80 17.62 4.35
C GLY A 30 -6.86 16.69 5.57
N PRO A 31 -8.05 16.18 5.95
CA PRO A 31 -8.16 15.26 7.06
C PRO A 31 -7.35 13.99 6.78
N LYS A 32 -6.71 13.46 7.84
CA LYS A 32 -6.07 12.15 7.81
C LYS A 32 -7.12 11.10 7.45
N ILE A 33 -6.86 10.32 6.40
CA ILE A 33 -7.74 9.22 6.01
C ILE A 33 -7.15 7.93 6.54
N GLU A 34 -7.91 7.24 7.38
CA GLU A 34 -7.56 5.91 7.88
C GLU A 34 -8.52 4.87 7.31
N THR A 35 -8.01 3.73 6.87
CA THR A 35 -8.80 2.63 6.33
C THR A 35 -8.22 1.30 6.80
N GLU A 36 -9.08 0.40 7.26
CA GLU A 36 -8.71 -0.97 7.57
C GLU A 36 -8.80 -1.82 6.31
N HIS A 37 -7.67 -2.42 5.93
CA HIS A 37 -7.57 -3.37 4.83
C HIS A 37 -7.17 -4.75 5.36
N PRO A 38 -7.62 -5.85 4.72
CA PRO A 38 -7.09 -7.16 5.05
C PRO A 38 -5.62 -7.25 4.60
N VAL A 39 -4.75 -7.85 5.41
CA VAL A 39 -3.34 -8.06 5.03
C VAL A 39 -3.24 -8.97 3.79
N VAL A 40 -4.18 -9.90 3.62
CA VAL A 40 -4.34 -10.70 2.40
C VAL A 40 -5.64 -10.34 1.72
N ARG A 41 -5.56 -9.88 0.47
CA ARG A 41 -6.73 -9.70 -0.40
C ARG A 41 -6.84 -10.83 -1.42
N VAL A 42 -8.06 -11.10 -1.86
CA VAL A 42 -8.33 -11.90 -3.07
C VAL A 42 -8.32 -10.95 -4.27
N HIS A 43 -7.53 -11.29 -5.30
CA HIS A 43 -7.52 -10.56 -6.55
C HIS A 43 -8.84 -10.79 -7.31
N PRO A 44 -9.61 -9.74 -7.64
CA PRO A 44 -10.99 -9.90 -8.13
C PRO A 44 -11.09 -10.57 -9.50
N GLU A 45 -10.03 -10.48 -10.31
CA GLU A 45 -10.03 -11.02 -11.68
C GLU A 45 -9.32 -12.38 -11.77
N THR A 46 -8.32 -12.65 -10.93
CA THR A 46 -7.49 -13.88 -11.01
C THR A 46 -7.76 -14.86 -9.87
N GLY A 47 -8.37 -14.41 -8.77
CA GLY A 47 -8.56 -15.21 -7.56
C GLY A 47 -7.27 -15.42 -6.74
N GLU A 48 -6.13 -14.89 -7.19
CA GLU A 48 -4.86 -15.02 -6.48
C GLU A 48 -4.87 -14.25 -5.15
N LEU A 49 -4.09 -14.73 -4.19
CA LEU A 49 -3.94 -14.08 -2.89
C LEU A 49 -2.74 -13.13 -2.92
N THR A 50 -2.96 -11.86 -2.63
CA THR A 50 -1.90 -10.84 -2.62
C THR A 50 -1.82 -10.13 -1.27
N LEU A 51 -0.61 -9.72 -0.88
CA LEU A 51 -0.39 -8.96 0.35
C LEU A 51 -0.72 -7.48 0.12
N VAL A 52 -1.50 -6.89 1.02
CA VAL A 52 -1.82 -5.46 1.04
C VAL A 52 -1.05 -4.79 2.19
N LEU A 53 0.14 -4.28 1.87
CA LEU A 53 1.06 -3.64 2.81
C LEU A 53 1.65 -2.36 2.19
N GLY A 54 2.85 -1.98 2.64
CA GLY A 54 3.59 -0.81 2.16
C GLY A 54 3.60 0.36 3.14
N SER A 55 4.17 1.47 2.70
CA SER A 55 4.55 2.61 3.56
C SER A 55 3.38 3.32 4.24
N TYR A 56 2.14 3.02 3.86
CA TYR A 56 0.94 3.60 4.49
C TYR A 56 0.44 2.79 5.69
N VAL A 57 0.97 1.59 5.94
CA VAL A 57 0.59 0.79 7.12
C VAL A 57 1.02 1.52 8.39
N ALA A 58 0.05 1.85 9.25
CA ALA A 58 0.27 2.45 10.56
C ALA A 58 0.37 1.42 11.70
N GLY A 59 -0.16 0.22 11.48
CA GLY A 59 -0.15 -0.89 12.44
C GLY A 59 -1.23 -1.91 12.13
N PHE A 60 -1.23 -3.02 12.87
CA PHE A 60 -2.21 -4.09 12.71
C PHE A 60 -3.30 -3.99 13.78
N VAL A 61 -4.54 -4.26 13.37
CA VAL A 61 -5.72 -4.16 14.24
C VAL A 61 -5.59 -5.15 15.40
N GLY A 62 -5.79 -4.67 16.63
CA GLY A 62 -5.76 -5.50 17.83
C GLY A 62 -4.36 -5.87 18.33
N LEU A 63 -3.29 -5.40 17.68
CA LEU A 63 -1.91 -5.69 18.09
C LEU A 63 -1.23 -4.47 18.71
N SER A 64 -0.24 -4.74 19.57
CA SER A 64 0.65 -3.71 20.08
C SER A 64 1.47 -3.10 18.93
N LYS A 65 2.01 -1.89 19.15
CA LYS A 65 2.92 -1.26 18.17
C LYS A 65 4.14 -2.14 17.89
N GLN A 66 4.69 -2.78 18.92
CA GLN A 66 5.88 -3.62 18.80
C GLN A 66 5.59 -4.88 17.98
N ASP A 67 4.47 -5.56 18.24
CA ASP A 67 4.09 -6.77 17.50
C ASP A 67 3.69 -6.45 16.07
N SER A 68 3.00 -5.32 15.86
CA SER A 68 2.68 -4.82 14.52
C SER A 68 3.94 -4.61 13.70
N GLN A 69 4.97 -3.98 14.27
CA GLN A 69 6.22 -3.74 13.55
C GLN A 69 6.91 -5.05 13.16
N ARG A 70 7.01 -6.01 14.09
CA ARG A 70 7.66 -7.31 13.81
C ARG A 70 6.97 -8.08 12.70
N LEU A 71 5.64 -8.08 12.69
CA LEU A 71 4.88 -8.76 11.64
C LEU A 71 4.92 -8.00 10.32
N PHE A 72 4.90 -6.66 10.36
CA PHE A 72 5.10 -5.84 9.18
C PHE A 72 6.44 -6.15 8.52
N ASP A 73 7.54 -6.12 9.27
CA ASP A 73 8.89 -6.42 8.77
C ASP A 73 8.97 -7.84 8.17
N LEU A 74 8.34 -8.82 8.83
CA LEU A 74 8.29 -10.20 8.34
C LEU A 74 7.60 -10.27 6.97
N PHE A 75 6.39 -9.73 6.83
CA PHE A 75 5.66 -9.81 5.57
C PHE A 75 6.24 -8.90 4.48
N GLU A 76 6.74 -7.71 4.83
CA GLU A 76 7.44 -6.81 3.91
C GLU A 76 8.71 -7.47 3.35
N SER A 77 9.45 -8.23 4.17
CA SER A 77 10.64 -8.95 3.70
C SER A 77 10.33 -9.98 2.61
N HIS A 78 9.16 -10.65 2.68
CA HIS A 78 8.72 -11.56 1.62
C HIS A 78 8.38 -10.80 0.33
N ILE A 79 7.72 -9.64 0.43
CA ILE A 79 7.37 -8.83 -0.74
C ILE A 79 8.63 -8.27 -1.43
N THR A 80 9.61 -7.84 -0.63
CA THR A 80 10.81 -7.13 -1.12
C THR A 80 12.02 -8.04 -1.37
N ALA A 81 11.89 -9.34 -1.12
CA ALA A 81 12.89 -10.35 -1.47
C ALA A 81 13.26 -10.24 -2.96
N GLN A 82 14.54 -10.40 -3.28
CA GLN A 82 15.07 -10.11 -4.62
C GLN A 82 14.37 -10.95 -5.71
N GLU A 83 14.01 -12.19 -5.37
CA GLU A 83 13.31 -13.16 -6.22
C GLU A 83 11.91 -12.67 -6.63
N ASN A 84 11.30 -11.77 -5.85
CA ASN A 84 9.98 -11.22 -6.06
C ASN A 84 10.01 -9.80 -6.65
N THR A 85 11.19 -9.31 -7.04
CA THR A 85 11.36 -7.94 -7.55
C THR A 85 11.82 -7.92 -9.00
N VAL A 86 11.34 -6.90 -9.72
CA VAL A 86 11.88 -6.52 -11.04
C VAL A 86 12.33 -5.07 -10.97
N ARG A 87 13.53 -4.79 -11.49
CA ARG A 87 14.09 -3.44 -11.55
C ARG A 87 14.18 -2.96 -12.99
N TRP A 88 13.52 -1.83 -13.28
CA TRP A 88 13.51 -1.23 -14.62
C TRP A 88 14.41 0.00 -14.71
N LYS A 89 15.28 0.04 -15.74
CA LYS A 89 16.08 1.22 -16.07
C LYS A 89 15.41 1.99 -17.20
N TRP A 90 14.73 3.07 -16.82
CA TRP A 90 13.96 3.93 -17.72
C TRP A 90 14.81 4.55 -18.84
N LYS A 91 14.24 4.56 -20.05
CA LYS A 91 14.65 5.38 -21.18
C LYS A 91 13.48 6.29 -21.62
N PRO A 92 13.75 7.44 -22.27
CA PRO A 92 12.69 8.26 -22.84
C PRO A 92 11.81 7.46 -23.81
N GLY A 93 10.49 7.52 -23.61
CA GLY A 93 9.51 6.77 -24.40
C GLY A 93 9.08 5.44 -23.80
N ASP A 94 9.78 4.92 -22.79
CA ASP A 94 9.35 3.71 -22.08
C ASP A 94 8.00 3.93 -21.38
N ILE A 95 7.18 2.88 -21.39
CA ILE A 95 5.91 2.84 -20.67
C ILE A 95 5.92 1.56 -19.81
N ALA A 96 5.58 1.71 -18.54
CA ALA A 96 5.31 0.58 -17.65
C ALA A 96 3.85 0.61 -17.24
N ILE A 97 3.24 -0.57 -17.22
CA ILE A 97 1.90 -0.82 -16.68
C ILE A 97 2.08 -1.88 -15.60
N TRP A 98 1.47 -1.66 -14.45
CA TRP A 98 1.50 -2.61 -13.34
C TRP A 98 0.11 -2.72 -12.73
N ASP A 99 -0.23 -3.93 -12.27
CA ASP A 99 -1.44 -4.12 -11.48
C ASP A 99 -1.18 -3.71 -10.02
N ASN A 100 -1.78 -2.60 -9.60
CA ASN A 100 -1.61 -2.05 -8.25
C ASN A 100 -2.30 -2.89 -7.16
N ARG A 101 -3.08 -3.91 -7.54
CA ARG A 101 -3.70 -4.88 -6.63
C ARG A 101 -2.74 -6.02 -6.26
N ALA A 102 -1.67 -6.21 -7.04
CA ALA A 102 -0.73 -7.32 -6.91
C ALA A 102 0.75 -6.87 -6.81
N THR A 103 1.01 -5.57 -6.75
CA THR A 103 2.39 -5.04 -6.77
C THR A 103 2.60 -3.92 -5.76
N MET A 104 3.83 -3.86 -5.23
CA MET A 104 4.40 -2.67 -4.61
C MET A 104 5.50 -2.12 -5.52
N HIS A 105 5.76 -0.82 -5.46
CA HIS A 105 6.82 -0.19 -6.23
C HIS A 105 7.57 0.85 -5.42
N CYS A 106 8.86 0.98 -5.71
CA CYS A 106 9.73 2.00 -5.14
C CYS A 106 10.45 2.73 -6.27
N ALA A 107 10.45 4.06 -6.22
CA ALA A 107 11.30 4.85 -7.09
C ALA A 107 12.67 5.03 -6.42
N THR A 108 13.69 4.32 -6.91
CA THR A 108 15.06 4.45 -6.41
C THR A 108 15.57 5.87 -6.63
N LYS A 109 16.09 6.51 -5.58
CA LYS A 109 16.68 7.85 -5.62
C LYS A 109 18.21 7.76 -5.74
N ASP A 110 18.69 7.15 -6.82
CA ASP A 110 20.11 6.89 -7.08
C ASP A 110 20.69 7.73 -8.25
N TYR A 111 20.01 8.81 -8.62
CA TYR A 111 20.35 9.65 -9.78
C TYR A 111 20.91 11.04 -9.40
N GLY A 112 21.21 11.29 -8.12
CA GLY A 112 21.72 12.57 -7.62
C GLY A 112 20.79 13.73 -8.00
N ASP A 113 21.36 14.80 -8.57
CA ASP A 113 20.64 16.00 -8.98
C ASP A 113 20.05 15.92 -10.40
N GLN A 114 20.16 14.77 -11.08
CA GLN A 114 19.63 14.61 -12.43
C GLN A 114 18.11 14.73 -12.43
N ARG A 115 17.58 15.50 -13.40
CA ARG A 115 16.13 15.71 -13.52
C ARG A 115 15.44 14.43 -14.01
N ARG A 116 14.53 13.89 -13.19
CA ARG A 116 13.63 12.79 -13.54
C ARG A 116 12.19 13.28 -13.64
N LEU A 117 11.56 13.12 -14.80
CA LEU A 117 10.15 13.46 -15.02
C LEU A 117 9.41 12.23 -15.57
N VAL A 118 8.33 11.84 -14.89
CA VAL A 118 7.40 10.81 -15.34
C VAL A 118 5.97 11.36 -15.30
N ARG A 119 5.09 10.82 -16.13
CA ARG A 119 3.65 11.09 -16.09
C ARG A 119 2.95 9.79 -15.68
N ARG A 120 1.98 9.88 -14.79
CA ARG A 120 1.23 8.72 -14.28
C ARG A 120 -0.26 8.99 -14.47
N ALA A 121 -0.96 8.01 -15.03
CA ALA A 121 -2.40 7.89 -14.95
C ALA A 121 -2.73 6.68 -14.07
N THR A 122 -3.84 6.75 -13.35
CA THR A 122 -4.32 5.66 -12.49
C THR A 122 -5.77 5.39 -12.84
N ILE A 123 -6.14 4.12 -12.88
CA ILE A 123 -7.52 3.68 -13.06
C ILE A 123 -8.12 3.44 -11.67
N GLU A 124 -9.40 3.81 -11.51
CA GLU A 124 -10.12 3.54 -10.27
C GLU A 124 -10.17 2.03 -10.00
N GLY A 125 -9.94 1.65 -8.75
CA GLY A 125 -9.95 0.27 -8.30
C GLY A 125 -11.11 -0.01 -7.35
N GLU A 126 -11.41 -1.29 -7.18
CA GLU A 126 -12.41 -1.80 -6.25
C GLU A 126 -11.92 -1.85 -4.79
N VAL A 127 -12.86 -1.98 -3.85
CA VAL A 127 -12.57 -2.15 -2.43
C VAL A 127 -11.96 -3.55 -2.18
N PRO A 128 -10.78 -3.67 -1.53
CA PRO A 128 -10.18 -4.97 -1.28
C PRO A 128 -11.06 -5.89 -0.41
N VAL A 129 -11.11 -7.16 -0.77
CA VAL A 129 -11.89 -8.22 -0.11
C VAL A 129 -10.94 -9.25 0.50
N SER A 130 -11.16 -9.61 1.76
CA SER A 130 -10.39 -10.64 2.45
C SER A 130 -10.70 -12.04 1.93
N VAL A 131 -9.89 -13.03 2.33
CA VAL A 131 -10.16 -14.45 2.06
C VAL A 131 -11.49 -14.96 2.63
N HIS A 132 -12.06 -14.22 3.59
CA HIS A 132 -13.34 -14.52 4.24
C HIS A 132 -14.50 -13.69 3.67
N GLY A 133 -14.31 -13.01 2.54
CA GLY A 133 -15.35 -12.20 1.90
C GLY A 133 -15.65 -10.87 2.58
N ARG A 134 -14.82 -10.40 3.51
CA ARG A 134 -15.02 -9.11 4.19
C ARG A 134 -14.33 -7.99 3.43
N TYR A 135 -15.06 -6.89 3.20
CA TYR A 135 -14.54 -5.69 2.57
C TYR A 135 -13.71 -4.84 3.52
N SER A 136 -12.77 -4.08 2.95
CA SER A 136 -12.07 -3.00 3.66
C SER A 136 -13.04 -1.95 4.18
N VAL A 137 -12.70 -1.32 5.31
CA VAL A 137 -13.60 -0.38 6.01
C VAL A 137 -12.87 0.93 6.32
N ALA A 138 -13.43 2.05 5.91
CA ALA A 138 -12.91 3.36 6.30
C ALA A 138 -13.11 3.57 7.81
N ARG A 139 -12.05 3.99 8.52
CA ARG A 139 -12.17 4.44 9.91
C ARG A 139 -12.71 5.86 9.89
N SER A 140 -14.00 6.01 10.16
CA SER A 140 -14.60 7.33 10.31
C SER A 140 -13.98 8.06 11.49
N LYS A 141 -13.07 9.01 11.21
CA LYS A 141 -12.76 10.13 12.10
C LYS A 141 -12.95 11.44 11.35
N PHE A 142 -14.22 11.80 11.14
CA PHE A 142 -14.56 13.22 11.07
C PHE A 142 -14.41 13.80 12.47
N VAL A 143 -13.24 14.36 12.77
CA VAL A 143 -13.13 15.36 13.84
C VAL A 143 -13.18 16.70 13.13
N GLY A 144 -14.40 17.25 13.02
CA GLY A 144 -14.59 18.64 12.64
C GLY A 144 -14.03 19.57 13.74
N PRO A 145 -13.71 20.83 13.43
CA PRO A 145 -13.17 21.76 14.42
C PRO A 145 -14.20 22.00 15.53
N SER A 146 -13.73 21.99 16.77
CA SER A 146 -14.47 22.50 17.94
C SER A 146 -14.50 24.02 17.91
#